data_AF-R7V3M7-F1
#
_entry.id   AF-R7V3M7-F1
#
_cell.length_a   1.000
_cell.length_b   1.000
_cell.length_c   1.000
_cell.angle_alpha   90.00
_cell.angle_beta   90.00
_cell.angle_gamma   90.00
#
_symmetry.space_group_name_H-M   'P 1'
#
loop_
_entity.id
_entity.type
_entity.pdbx_description
1 polymer ?
#
loop_
_entity_poly.entity_id
_entity_poly.type
_entity_poly.pdbx_seq_one_letter_code
_entity_poly.pdbx_strand_id
1 'polypeptide(L)'
;MVFLTSSVHLQFMLLLSEAILVFSPQSSLLGKAPRSQKTKVHWITMLVALVCGAAGDFAIWYNKELSNKPHLVTWHGQVGAITMGYVAVQCVAGSAQLYPQIVMKYVKLAQLKIMHATSGLCLLLLATASLVLGMYTNFFVSQVTGTSWYACMMCPLMLLLIITNQIKSNYLAQK
;
A
#
# COMPACT_ATOMS: atom_id res chain seq x y z
N MET A 1 -20.33 10.24 -6.16
CA MET A 1 -19.46 9.10 -6.52
C MET A 1 -17.97 9.38 -6.33
N VAL A 2 -17.48 10.59 -6.61
CA VAL A 2 -16.04 10.89 -6.48
C VAL A 2 -15.53 10.92 -5.02
N PHE A 3 -16.43 11.03 -4.04
CA PHE A 3 -16.09 10.77 -2.63
C PHE A 3 -15.57 9.35 -2.37
N LEU A 4 -15.97 8.35 -3.16
CA LEU A 4 -15.47 6.97 -2.98
C LEU A 4 -14.03 6.81 -3.47
N THR A 5 -13.61 7.51 -4.53
CA THR A 5 -12.27 7.31 -5.14
C THR A 5 -11.16 7.81 -4.23
N SER A 6 -11.30 9.01 -3.66
CA SER A 6 -10.28 9.60 -2.78
C SER A 6 -10.25 8.92 -1.40
N SER A 7 -11.41 8.43 -0.94
CA SER A 7 -11.57 7.74 0.34
C SER A 7 -10.91 6.35 0.32
N VAL A 8 -11.13 5.57 -0.73
CA VAL A 8 -10.55 4.21 -0.89
C VAL A 8 -9.02 4.27 -0.98
N HIS A 9 -8.45 5.21 -1.73
CA HIS A 9 -6.99 5.35 -1.84
C HIS A 9 -6.36 5.76 -0.52
N LEU A 10 -7.01 6.66 0.24
CA LEU A 10 -6.55 7.05 1.56
C LEU A 10 -6.59 5.87 2.56
N GLN A 11 -7.72 5.15 2.63
CA GLN A 11 -7.85 3.96 3.48
C GLN A 11 -6.82 2.90 3.11
N PHE A 12 -6.65 2.66 1.81
CA PHE A 12 -5.66 1.73 1.30
C PHE A 12 -4.23 2.15 1.71
N MET A 13 -3.86 3.44 1.57
CA MET A 13 -2.56 3.92 2.03
C MET A 13 -2.35 3.77 3.54
N LEU A 14 -3.37 4.05 4.35
CA LEU A 14 -3.28 3.93 5.80
C LEU A 14 -3.11 2.47 6.21
N LEU A 15 -3.89 1.55 5.64
CA LEU A 15 -3.77 0.12 5.91
C LEU A 15 -2.43 -0.45 5.43
N LEU A 16 -1.98 -0.05 4.23
CA LEU A 16 -0.67 -0.45 3.70
C LEU A 16 0.46 0.06 4.59
N SER A 17 0.39 1.32 5.02
CA SER A 17 1.38 1.93 5.90
C SER A 17 1.44 1.20 7.24
N GLU A 18 0.29 0.96 7.87
CA GLU A 18 0.24 0.25 9.16
C GLU A 18 0.71 -1.20 9.07
N ALA A 19 0.37 -1.89 7.98
CA ALA A 19 0.87 -3.24 7.75
C ALA A 19 2.40 -3.29 7.74
N ILE A 20 3.08 -2.22 7.29
CA ILE A 20 4.55 -2.15 7.29
C ILE A 20 5.10 -1.63 8.63
N LEU A 21 4.47 -0.59 9.19
CA LEU A 21 4.86 0.03 10.47
C LEU A 21 4.72 -0.94 11.65
N VAL A 22 3.92 -2.01 11.55
CA VAL A 22 3.82 -3.05 12.59
C VAL A 22 5.18 -3.68 12.95
N PHE A 23 6.14 -3.65 12.03
CA PHE A 23 7.49 -4.14 12.25
C PHE A 23 8.44 -3.10 12.85
N SER A 24 8.02 -1.83 12.98
CA SER A 24 8.79 -0.78 13.62
C SER A 24 8.87 -1.02 15.14
N PRO A 25 10.06 -1.00 15.75
CA PRO A 25 10.17 -0.99 17.20
C PRO A 25 9.59 0.30 17.83
N GLN A 26 9.73 1.44 17.14
CA GLN A 26 9.41 2.76 17.68
C GLN A 26 8.01 3.24 17.31
N SER A 27 7.54 2.89 16.11
CA SER A 27 6.30 3.42 15.55
C SER A 27 5.11 2.45 15.62
N SER A 28 5.36 1.19 16.01
CA SER A 28 4.29 0.19 16.08
C SER A 28 3.55 0.24 17.40
N LEU A 29 2.21 0.19 17.33
CA LEU A 29 1.35 -0.10 18.48
C LEU A 29 1.62 -1.49 19.09
N LEU A 30 2.28 -2.37 18.34
CA LEU A 30 2.70 -3.71 18.75
C LEU A 30 4.22 -3.80 18.96
N GLY A 31 4.90 -2.70 19.31
CA GLY A 31 6.36 -2.63 19.42
C GLY A 31 7.02 -3.79 20.19
N LYS A 32 6.40 -4.25 21.29
CA LYS A 32 6.89 -5.35 22.15
C LYS A 32 6.40 -6.74 21.74
N ALA A 33 5.48 -6.85 20.78
CA ALA A 33 4.92 -8.14 20.36
C ALA A 33 5.98 -9.01 19.66
N PRO A 34 5.91 -10.34 19.81
CA PRO A 34 6.82 -11.25 19.12
C PRO A 34 6.66 -11.14 17.60
N ARG A 35 7.74 -11.43 16.85
CA ARG A 35 7.76 -11.32 15.39
C ARG A 35 6.65 -12.14 14.73
N SER A 36 6.32 -13.31 15.27
CA SER A 36 5.22 -14.15 14.77
C SER A 36 3.86 -13.46 14.83
N GLN A 37 3.56 -12.73 15.91
CA GLN A 37 2.33 -11.94 16.03
C GLN A 37 2.34 -10.73 15.10
N LYS A 38 3.46 -10.02 14.97
CA LYS A 38 3.61 -8.91 14.02
C LYS A 38 3.41 -9.37 12.58
N THR A 39 3.97 -10.52 12.21
CA THR A 39 3.72 -11.15 10.91
C THR A 39 2.26 -11.51 10.73
N LYS A 40 1.57 -12.01 11.78
CA LYS A 40 0.13 -12.27 11.73
C LYS A 40 -0.69 -11.02 11.42
N VAL A 41 -0.42 -9.94 12.13
CA VAL A 41 -1.11 -8.67 11.91
C VAL A 41 -0.80 -8.10 10.52
N HIS A 42 0.46 -8.16 10.08
CA HIS A 42 0.87 -7.73 8.74
C HIS A 42 0.05 -8.41 7.64
N TRP A 43 -0.05 -9.75 7.63
CA TRP A 43 -0.77 -10.44 6.56
C TRP A 43 -2.28 -10.17 6.61
N ILE A 44 -2.89 -10.11 7.81
CA ILE A 44 -4.32 -9.80 7.96
C ILE A 44 -4.61 -8.40 7.43
N THR A 45 -3.82 -7.40 7.87
CA THR A 45 -4.01 -6.01 7.43
C THR A 45 -3.82 -5.87 5.92
N MET A 46 -2.85 -6.57 5.33
CA MET A 46 -2.65 -6.59 3.87
C MET A 46 -3.83 -7.21 3.11
N LEU A 47 -4.43 -8.28 3.62
CA LEU A 47 -5.63 -8.87 3.01
C LEU A 47 -6.85 -7.95 3.12
N VAL A 48 -7.05 -7.32 4.29
CA VAL A 48 -8.12 -6.34 4.47
C VAL A 48 -7.93 -5.16 3.50
N ALA A 49 -6.70 -4.64 3.37
CA ALA A 49 -6.38 -3.59 2.42
C ALA A 49 -6.70 -4.00 0.97
N LEU A 50 -6.32 -5.21 0.57
CA LEU A 50 -6.59 -5.74 -0.77
C LEU A 50 -8.10 -5.88 -1.03
N VAL A 51 -8.86 -6.43 -0.09
CA VAL A 51 -10.32 -6.61 -0.25
C VAL A 51 -11.04 -5.26 -0.31
N CYS A 52 -10.72 -4.35 0.60
CA CYS A 52 -11.32 -3.01 0.61
C CYS A 52 -10.96 -2.22 -0.66
N GLY A 53 -9.70 -2.29 -1.08
CA GLY A 53 -9.21 -1.67 -2.31
C GLY A 53 -9.92 -2.21 -3.54
N ALA A 54 -9.98 -3.54 -3.70
CA ALA A 54 -10.66 -4.19 -4.82
C ALA A 54 -12.16 -3.88 -4.86
N ALA A 55 -12.83 -3.85 -3.70
CA ALA A 55 -14.24 -3.45 -3.62
C ALA A 55 -14.46 -1.99 -4.06
N GLY A 56 -13.54 -1.08 -3.68
CA GLY A 56 -13.56 0.30 -4.12
C GLY A 56 -13.36 0.45 -5.63
N ASP A 57 -12.36 -0.24 -6.19
CA ASP A 57 -12.09 -0.27 -7.63
C ASP A 57 -13.27 -0.86 -8.41
N PHE A 58 -13.88 -1.94 -7.91
CA PHE A 58 -15.08 -2.54 -8.50
C PHE A 58 -16.27 -1.57 -8.48
N ALA A 59 -16.49 -0.86 -7.38
CA ALA A 59 -17.55 0.15 -7.30
C ALA A 59 -17.32 1.30 -8.32
N ILE A 60 -16.07 1.73 -8.49
CA ILE A 60 -15.66 2.73 -9.49
C ILE A 60 -15.97 2.22 -10.90
N TRP A 61 -15.52 1.01 -11.21
CA TRP A 61 -15.76 0.35 -12.49
C TRP A 61 -17.27 0.26 -12.77
N TYR A 62 -18.04 -0.33 -11.86
CA TYR A 62 -19.46 -0.56 -12.05
C TYR A 62 -20.25 0.74 -12.31
N ASN A 63 -19.95 1.83 -11.61
CA ASN A 63 -20.64 3.09 -11.90
C ASN A 63 -20.24 3.74 -13.21
N LYS A 64 -18.96 3.61 -13.61
CA LYS A 64 -18.52 4.10 -14.92
C LYS A 64 -19.25 3.38 -16.03
N GLU A 65 -19.45 2.07 -15.87
CA GLU A 65 -20.27 1.26 -16.76
C GLU A 65 -21.71 1.80 -16.84
N LEU A 66 -22.38 1.96 -15.68
CA LEU A 66 -23.74 2.52 -15.62
C LEU A 66 -23.85 3.93 -16.21
N SER A 67 -22.76 4.70 -16.16
CA SER A 67 -22.70 6.08 -16.67
C SER A 67 -22.20 6.18 -18.11
N ASN A 68 -21.92 5.06 -18.79
CA ASN A 68 -21.27 5.00 -20.11
C ASN A 68 -19.98 5.86 -20.19
N LYS A 69 -19.18 5.83 -19.12
CA LYS A 69 -17.91 6.57 -19.04
C LYS A 69 -16.74 5.64 -19.33
N PRO A 70 -15.69 6.14 -20.01
CA PRO A 70 -14.53 5.31 -20.31
C PRO A 70 -13.73 4.96 -19.04
N HIS A 71 -13.19 3.75 -19.04
CA HIS A 71 -12.40 3.18 -17.95
C HIS A 71 -10.90 3.49 -18.11
N LEU A 72 -10.17 3.59 -17.00
CA LEU A 72 -8.70 3.70 -16.97
C LEU A 72 -8.09 4.76 -17.92
N VAL A 73 -8.77 5.89 -18.14
CA VAL A 73 -8.29 6.98 -19.02
C VAL A 73 -7.28 7.88 -18.32
N THR A 74 -7.43 8.10 -17.02
CA THR A 74 -6.59 9.03 -16.26
C THR A 74 -5.35 8.32 -15.71
N TRP A 75 -4.25 9.07 -15.57
CA TRP A 75 -3.03 8.58 -14.92
C TRP A 75 -3.30 8.03 -13.52
N HIS A 76 -4.12 8.71 -12.72
CA HIS A 76 -4.55 8.22 -11.41
C HIS A 76 -5.24 6.85 -11.51
N GLY A 77 -6.17 6.66 -12.44
CA GLY A 77 -6.88 5.39 -12.62
C GLY A 77 -5.96 4.26 -13.09
N GLN A 78 -5.02 4.53 -14.00
CA GLN A 78 -4.07 3.55 -14.50
C GLN A 78 -3.06 3.13 -13.44
N VAL A 79 -2.41 4.09 -12.77
CA VAL A 79 -1.44 3.82 -11.71
C VAL A 79 -2.11 3.15 -10.52
N GLY A 80 -3.34 3.55 -10.16
CA GLY A 80 -4.14 2.88 -9.14
C GLY A 80 -4.40 1.41 -9.46
N ALA A 81 -4.88 1.10 -10.66
CA ALA A 81 -5.14 -0.29 -11.07
C ALA A 81 -3.87 -1.15 -11.12
N ILE A 82 -2.75 -0.61 -11.62
CA ILE A 82 -1.44 -1.28 -11.60
C ILE A 82 -1.01 -1.56 -10.16
N THR A 83 -1.17 -0.57 -9.28
CA THR A 83 -0.85 -0.71 -7.85
C THR A 83 -1.68 -1.84 -7.24
N MET A 84 -2.99 -1.88 -7.47
CA MET A 84 -3.88 -2.92 -6.95
C MET A 84 -3.46 -4.32 -7.41
N GLY A 85 -3.14 -4.48 -8.70
CA GLY A 85 -2.61 -5.74 -9.23
C GLY A 85 -1.30 -6.15 -8.56
N TYR A 86 -0.39 -5.19 -8.33
CA TYR A 86 0.87 -5.45 -7.65
C TYR A 86 0.65 -5.81 -6.17
N VAL A 87 -0.30 -5.21 -5.46
CA VAL A 87 -0.66 -5.63 -4.09
C VAL A 87 -1.07 -7.10 -4.07
N ALA A 88 -1.92 -7.53 -5.02
CA ALA A 88 -2.38 -8.91 -5.09
C ALA A 88 -1.20 -9.89 -5.27
N VAL A 89 -0.29 -9.59 -6.21
CA VAL A 89 0.95 -10.35 -6.40
C VAL A 89 1.77 -10.39 -5.11
N GLN A 90 1.86 -9.25 -4.40
CA GLN A 90 2.68 -9.15 -3.21
C GLN A 90 2.09 -9.85 -1.98
N CYS A 91 0.77 -9.94 -1.87
CA CYS A 91 0.08 -10.78 -0.90
C CYS A 91 0.35 -12.27 -1.14
N VAL A 92 0.35 -12.71 -2.41
CA VAL A 92 0.70 -14.10 -2.77
C VAL A 92 2.16 -14.39 -2.45
N ALA A 93 3.07 -13.50 -2.85
CA ALA A 93 4.50 -13.64 -2.60
C ALA A 93 4.83 -13.64 -1.09
N GLY A 94 4.16 -12.80 -0.30
CA GLY A 94 4.30 -12.80 1.17
C GLY A 94 3.76 -14.08 1.81
N SER A 95 2.63 -14.60 1.31
CA SER A 95 2.05 -15.86 1.80
C SER A 95 2.95 -17.06 1.55
N ALA A 96 3.68 -17.09 0.43
CA ALA A 96 4.66 -18.14 0.15
C ALA A 96 5.76 -18.23 1.23
N GLN A 97 6.08 -17.13 1.92
CA GLN A 97 7.06 -17.12 3.02
C GLN A 97 6.55 -17.81 4.29
N LEU A 98 5.23 -17.98 4.45
CA LEU A 98 4.63 -18.74 5.56
C LEU A 98 4.83 -20.25 5.40
N TYR A 99 5.07 -20.71 4.17
CA TYR A 99 5.30 -22.11 3.83
C TYR A 99 6.71 -22.30 3.24
N PRO A 100 7.77 -21.96 4.01
CA PRO A 100 9.14 -21.90 3.49
C PRO A 100 9.62 -23.24 2.91
N GLN A 101 9.08 -24.37 3.40
CA GLN A 101 9.42 -25.72 2.91
C GLN A 101 9.18 -25.90 1.41
N ILE A 102 8.23 -25.17 0.82
CA ILE A 102 7.89 -25.24 -0.60
C ILE A 102 8.91 -24.45 -1.44
N VAL A 103 9.30 -23.27 -0.96
CA VAL A 103 10.10 -22.28 -1.71
C VAL A 103 11.61 -22.37 -1.46
N MET A 104 12.04 -22.91 -0.32
CA MET A 104 13.45 -23.05 0.03
C MET A 104 14.23 -24.01 -0.88
N LYS A 105 13.54 -24.79 -1.71
CA LYS A 105 14.16 -25.59 -2.78
C LYS A 105 14.80 -24.72 -3.88
N TYR A 106 14.35 -23.47 -4.03
CA TYR A 106 14.76 -22.58 -5.12
C TYR A 106 15.50 -21.34 -4.62
N VAL A 107 15.11 -20.76 -3.48
CA VAL A 107 15.68 -19.50 -2.96
C VAL A 107 15.79 -19.56 -1.43
N LYS A 108 16.89 -19.03 -0.87
CA LYS A 108 17.06 -18.94 0.59
C LYS A 108 15.99 -18.03 1.20
N LEU A 109 15.45 -18.42 2.36
CA LEU A 109 14.42 -17.63 3.05
C LEU A 109 14.87 -16.19 3.36
N ALA A 110 16.15 -15.98 3.68
CA ALA A 110 16.71 -14.64 3.90
C ALA A 110 16.64 -13.77 2.63
N GLN A 111 16.96 -14.33 1.46
CA GLN A 111 16.87 -13.63 0.18
C GLN A 111 15.41 -13.31 -0.17
N LEU A 112 14.49 -14.26 0.04
CA LEU A 112 13.06 -14.02 -0.16
C LEU A 112 12.54 -12.85 0.70
N LYS A 113 12.96 -12.77 1.97
CA LYS A 113 12.60 -11.66 2.86
C LYS A 113 13.13 -10.32 2.37
N ILE A 114 14.34 -10.27 1.83
CA ILE A 114 14.91 -9.04 1.26
C ILE A 114 14.16 -8.67 -0.02
N MET A 115 13.94 -9.61 -0.93
CA MET A 115 13.20 -9.38 -2.17
C MET A 115 11.78 -8.86 -1.90
N HIS A 116 11.07 -9.48 -0.94
CA HIS A 116 9.73 -9.05 -0.55
C HIS A 116 9.73 -7.63 0.02
N ALA A 117 10.69 -7.28 0.87
CA ALA A 117 10.78 -5.93 1.42
C ALA A 117 11.16 -4.88 0.36
N THR A 118 12.11 -5.18 -0.52
CA THR A 118 12.49 -4.27 -1.61
C THR A 118 11.34 -4.07 -2.60
N SER A 119 10.66 -5.15 -3.00
CA SER A 119 9.46 -5.08 -3.83
C SER A 119 8.32 -4.32 -3.14
N GLY A 120 8.16 -4.50 -1.81
CA GLY A 120 7.21 -3.74 -0.99
C GLY A 120 7.50 -2.23 -0.96
N LEU A 121 8.77 -1.81 -1.01
CA LEU A 121 9.13 -0.39 -1.15
C LEU A 121 8.73 0.17 -2.52
N CYS A 122 8.93 -0.59 -3.60
CA CYS A 122 8.46 -0.20 -4.93
C CYS A 122 6.93 -0.06 -4.97
N LEU A 123 6.22 -0.98 -4.31
CA LEU A 123 4.77 -0.92 -4.16
C LEU A 123 4.34 0.34 -3.40
N LEU A 124 5.00 0.67 -2.28
CA LEU A 124 4.70 1.87 -1.50
C LEU A 124 4.93 3.16 -2.30
N LEU A 125 5.97 3.20 -3.16
CA LEU A 125 6.21 4.32 -4.06
C LEU A 125 5.08 4.49 -5.09
N LEU A 126 4.65 3.40 -5.73
CA LEU A 126 3.52 3.42 -6.67
C LEU A 126 2.21 3.84 -5.98
N ALA A 127 1.98 3.30 -4.79
CA ALA A 127 0.83 3.64 -3.96
C ALA A 127 0.83 5.14 -3.63
N THR A 128 1.96 5.67 -3.17
CA THR A 128 2.14 7.12 -2.90
C THR A 128 1.92 7.96 -4.16
N ALA A 129 2.48 7.55 -5.30
CA ALA A 129 2.28 8.24 -6.57
C ALA A 129 0.80 8.25 -7.01
N SER A 130 0.10 7.12 -6.86
CA SER A 130 -1.33 7.03 -7.15
C SER A 130 -2.15 7.98 -6.28
N LEU A 131 -1.86 8.05 -4.97
CA LEU A 131 -2.54 8.96 -4.05
C LEU A 131 -2.28 10.43 -4.41
N VAL A 132 -1.02 10.78 -4.72
CA VAL A 132 -0.65 12.13 -5.19
C VAL A 132 -1.41 12.48 -6.47
N LEU A 133 -1.45 11.59 -7.47
CA LEU A 133 -2.24 11.80 -8.68
C LEU A 133 -3.74 11.99 -8.37
N GLY A 134 -4.25 11.29 -7.36
CA GLY A 134 -5.61 11.47 -6.83
C GLY A 134 -5.86 12.88 -6.30
N MET A 135 -4.87 13.48 -5.64
CA MET A 135 -4.93 14.85 -5.09
C MET A 135 -4.90 15.95 -6.17
N TYR A 136 -4.44 15.62 -7.39
CA TYR A 136 -4.49 16.52 -8.55
C TYR A 136 -5.76 16.37 -9.40
N THR A 137 -6.65 15.43 -9.07
CA THR A 137 -7.91 15.30 -9.81
C THR A 137 -8.80 16.51 -9.58
N ASN A 138 -9.59 16.89 -10.60
CA ASN A 138 -10.55 18.01 -10.54
C ASN A 138 -11.47 17.93 -9.31
N PHE A 139 -11.81 16.72 -8.87
CA PHE A 139 -12.59 16.55 -7.66
C PHE A 139 -11.83 16.98 -6.42
N PHE A 140 -10.63 16.43 -6.18
CA PHE A 140 -9.90 16.74 -4.95
C PHE A 140 -9.60 18.24 -4.83
N VAL A 141 -9.11 18.86 -5.91
CA VAL A 141 -8.79 20.29 -5.91
C VAL A 141 -10.03 21.19 -5.80
N SER A 142 -11.23 20.70 -6.13
CA SER A 142 -12.48 21.42 -5.88
C SER A 142 -12.93 21.39 -4.41
N GLN A 143 -12.43 20.43 -3.62
CA GLN A 143 -12.83 20.23 -2.23
C GLN A 143 -11.77 20.72 -1.24
N VAL A 144 -10.49 20.60 -1.59
CA VAL A 144 -9.36 20.90 -0.70
C VAL A 144 -8.46 21.94 -1.38
N THR A 145 -8.37 23.13 -0.78
CA THR A 145 -7.64 24.29 -1.35
C THR A 145 -6.76 24.98 -0.32
N GLY A 146 -5.87 25.86 -0.80
CA GLY A 146 -4.96 26.63 0.06
C GLY A 146 -4.02 25.74 0.87
N THR A 147 -3.76 26.14 2.12
CA THR A 147 -2.82 25.44 3.02
C THR A 147 -3.18 23.97 3.26
N SER A 148 -4.48 23.64 3.29
CA SER A 148 -4.95 22.27 3.53
C SER A 148 -4.49 21.30 2.44
N TRP A 149 -4.40 21.76 1.18
CA TRP A 149 -3.93 20.95 0.06
C TRP A 149 -2.45 20.57 0.23
N TYR A 150 -1.60 21.53 0.62
CA TYR A 150 -0.18 21.26 0.89
C TYR A 150 0.01 20.32 2.08
N ALA A 151 -0.78 20.48 3.15
CA ALA A 151 -0.76 19.56 4.28
C ALA A 151 -1.12 18.13 3.83
N CYS A 152 -2.19 17.95 3.06
CA CYS A 152 -2.58 16.66 2.51
C CYS A 152 -1.47 16.02 1.65
N MET A 153 -0.76 16.81 0.86
CA MET A 153 0.35 16.35 0.01
C MET A 153 1.59 15.95 0.82
N MET A 154 1.91 16.67 1.89
CA MET A 154 3.08 16.38 2.72
C MET A 154 2.92 15.09 3.53
N CYS A 155 1.70 14.78 3.99
CA CYS A 155 1.42 13.58 4.79
C CYS A 155 1.92 12.26 4.16
N PRO A 156 1.52 11.87 2.92
CA PRO A 156 1.95 10.62 2.32
C PRO A 156 3.44 10.60 1.97
N LEU A 157 4.04 11.76 1.65
CA LEU A 157 5.48 11.87 1.41
C LEU A 157 6.29 11.63 2.69
N MET A 158 5.84 12.20 3.81
CA MET A 158 6.45 11.94 5.13
C MET A 158 6.32 10.47 5.54
N LEU A 159 5.15 9.86 5.33
CA LEU A 159 4.95 8.43 5.59
C LEU A 159 5.87 7.55 4.75
N LEU A 160 6.02 7.84 3.46
CA LEU A 160 6.95 7.15 2.57
C LEU A 160 8.39 7.22 3.10
N LEU A 161 8.83 8.41 3.54
CA LEU A 161 10.17 8.58 4.12
C LEU A 161 10.36 7.78 5.40
N ILE A 162 9.40 7.84 6.34
CA ILE A 162 9.45 7.11 7.61
C ILE A 162 9.55 5.60 7.37
N ILE A 163 8.68 5.06 6.51
CA ILE A 163 8.65 3.62 6.21
C ILE A 163 9.93 3.18 5.49
N THR A 164 10.42 3.98 4.54
CA THR A 164 11.66 3.68 3.82
C THR A 164 12.85 3.64 4.78
N ASN A 165 12.93 4.59 5.71
CA ASN A 165 13.97 4.63 6.73
C ASN A 165 13.86 3.43 7.68
N GLN A 166 12.66 3.09 8.14
CA GLN A 166 12.42 1.89 8.96
C GLN A 166 12.91 0.62 8.27
N ILE A 167 12.56 0.41 6.99
CA ILE A 167 12.97 -0.78 6.25
C ILE A 167 14.49 -0.80 6.11
N LYS A 168 15.11 0.30 5.66
CA LYS A 168 16.57 0.40 5.53
C LYS A 168 17.28 0.10 6.85
N SER A 169 16.87 0.71 7.96
CA SER A 169 17.47 0.47 9.28
C SER A 169 17.34 -0.98 9.73
N ASN A 170 16.20 -1.64 9.50
CA ASN A 170 16.00 -3.04 9.87
C ASN A 170 16.91 -4.01 9.09
N TYR A 171 17.20 -3.73 7.82
CA TYR A 171 18.05 -4.60 6.99
C TYR A 171 19.55 -4.24 7.09
N LEU A 172 19.89 -2.97 7.35
CA LEU A 172 21.27 -2.56 7.60
C LEU A 172 21.76 -3.02 8.98
N ALA A 173 20.91 -3.02 10.00
CA ALA A 173 21.25 -3.52 11.34
C ALA A 173 21.44 -5.05 11.42
N GLN A 174 21.10 -5.77 10.34
CA GLN A 174 21.26 -7.23 10.25
C GLN A 174 22.51 -7.66 9.46
N LYS A 175 23.30 -6.70 8.93
CA LYS A 175 24.64 -6.95 8.39
C LYS A 175 25.69 -6.81 9.48
#